data_AF-A0A7S1RCD1-F1
#
_entry.id   AF-A0A7S1RCD1-F1
#
_cell.length_a   1.000
_cell.length_b   1.000
_cell.length_c   1.000
_cell.angle_alpha   90.00
_cell.angle_beta   90.00
_cell.angle_gamma   90.00
#
_symmetry.space_group_name_H-M   'P 1'
#
loop_
_entity.id
_entity.type
_entity.pdbx_description
1 polymer ?
#
loop_
_entity_poly.entity_id
_entity_poly.type
_entity_poly.pdbx_seq_one_letter_code
_entity_poly.pdbx_strand_id
1 'polypeptide(L)'
;AAQTLQIPYHFEASMLSRKHGLLLATAIAGGRCLEDATAFLQHKGWNDPHAEIIGTLFKSARGKFNCTQRPLMCQDPINCHQYNVFKSAQWYADGVANGGHSNPQALCMNPWSADYYTKCLVEKDPVGAAHLEYEETKSGKHGHAEHKLEVDASICFLEGLCTEDRINASSSMLDAEAVCDERYDRERWAVADTLKAEKRDRTMTNLGTLTEFENSVEGLRSRAQSTPFSLTSCSKGIFHCDVVYCKETYCKMSYYQDKYGSGLQKYKADAEKREQARLAKIKVSTPMPNAALIDDLLGP
;
A
#
# COMPACT_ATOMS: atom_id res chain seq x y z
N ALA A 1 -7.52 6.80 34.08
CA ALA A 1 -7.28 7.47 32.79
C ALA A 1 -6.10 6.78 32.12
N ALA A 2 -6.32 5.99 31.08
CA ALA A 2 -5.22 5.39 30.33
C ALA A 2 -4.55 6.50 29.53
N GLN A 3 -3.28 6.82 29.86
CA GLN A 3 -2.47 7.66 29.00
C GLN A 3 -2.22 6.87 27.72
N THR A 4 -2.91 7.26 26.64
CA THR A 4 -2.55 6.83 25.29
C THR A 4 -1.14 7.34 25.06
N LEU A 5 -0.16 6.44 25.06
CA LEU A 5 1.21 6.75 24.67
C LEU A 5 1.12 7.29 23.23
N GLN A 6 1.15 8.61 23.06
CA GLN A 6 1.37 9.23 21.76
C GLN A 6 2.82 8.90 21.40
N ILE A 7 3.01 7.76 20.75
CA ILE A 7 4.27 7.47 20.06
C ILE A 7 4.39 8.60 19.04
N PRO A 8 5.45 9.44 19.12
CA PRO A 8 5.63 10.53 18.17
C PRO A 8 5.63 9.97 16.75
N TYR A 9 5.14 10.80 15.81
CA TYR A 9 4.93 10.60 14.37
C TYR A 9 6.05 9.92 13.55
N HIS A 10 7.15 9.50 14.18
CA HIS A 10 8.45 9.29 13.54
C HIS A 10 8.84 7.82 13.30
N PHE A 11 7.92 6.85 13.40
CA PHE A 11 8.35 5.46 13.29
C PHE A 11 7.37 4.58 12.53
N GLU A 12 7.36 4.73 11.21
CA GLU A 12 6.93 3.63 10.36
C GLU A 12 7.84 2.41 10.59
N ALA A 13 7.23 1.23 10.70
CA ALA A 13 7.93 -0.06 10.67
C ALA A 13 8.71 -0.30 9.35
N SER A 14 8.59 0.59 8.36
CA SER A 14 9.39 0.61 7.13
C SER A 14 10.85 1.03 7.36
N MET A 15 11.20 1.58 8.54
CA MET A 15 12.56 1.99 8.91
C MET A 15 13.46 0.90 9.52
N LEU A 16 13.03 -0.38 9.57
CA LEU A 16 14.01 -1.46 9.75
C LEU A 16 14.93 -1.47 8.51
N SER A 17 16.04 -0.73 8.57
CA SER A 17 16.95 -0.63 7.45
C SER A 17 17.34 -2.05 6.99
N ARG A 18 17.01 -2.43 5.76
CA ARG A 18 17.49 -3.54 4.90
C ARG A 18 18.20 -4.74 5.57
N LYS A 19 19.28 -4.51 6.32
CA LYS A 19 20.01 -5.53 7.09
C LYS A 19 19.27 -6.02 8.33
N HIS A 20 18.53 -5.15 9.01
CA HIS A 20 17.81 -5.45 10.25
C HIS A 20 16.64 -6.41 10.02
N GLY A 21 15.84 -6.20 8.97
CA GLY A 21 14.73 -7.10 8.62
C GLY A 21 15.19 -8.51 8.25
N LEU A 22 16.28 -8.62 7.49
CA LEU A 22 16.86 -9.91 7.08
C LEU A 22 17.43 -10.69 8.28
N LEU A 23 18.17 -10.03 9.17
CA LEU A 23 18.71 -10.65 10.39
C LEU A 23 17.62 -11.09 11.36
N LEU A 24 16.57 -10.29 11.49
CA LEU A 24 15.41 -10.61 12.31
C LEU A 24 14.62 -11.81 11.77
N ALA A 25 14.37 -11.84 10.46
CA ALA A 25 13.76 -12.99 9.80
C ALA A 25 14.60 -14.27 9.97
N THR A 26 15.94 -14.15 9.92
CA THR A 26 16.86 -15.28 10.12
C THR A 26 16.85 -15.77 11.57
N ALA A 27 16.78 -14.87 12.55
CA ALA A 27 16.69 -15.22 13.97
C ALA A 27 15.36 -15.92 14.30
N ILE A 28 14.24 -15.45 13.72
CA ILE A 28 12.91 -16.05 13.88
C ILE A 28 12.83 -17.42 13.18
N ALA A 29 13.32 -17.53 11.94
CA ALA A 29 13.32 -18.79 11.19
C ALA A 29 14.21 -19.88 11.83
N GLY A 30 15.21 -19.49 12.62
CA GLY A 30 16.07 -20.40 13.38
C GLY A 30 15.47 -20.96 14.67
N GLY A 31 14.18 -20.68 14.97
CA GLY A 31 13.49 -21.20 16.15
C GLY A 31 14.04 -20.69 17.50
N ARG A 32 14.86 -19.63 17.48
CA ARG A 32 15.40 -19.04 18.71
C ARG A 32 14.35 -18.15 19.36
N CYS A 33 14.30 -18.17 20.69
CA CYS A 33 13.45 -17.27 21.45
C CYS A 33 13.87 -15.82 21.17
N LEU A 34 12.92 -14.88 21.19
CA LEU A 34 13.15 -13.49 20.82
C LEU A 34 14.20 -12.80 21.72
N GLU A 35 14.33 -13.25 22.97
CA GLU A 35 15.37 -12.80 23.90
C GLU A 35 16.79 -13.15 23.39
N ASP A 36 16.92 -14.26 22.66
CA ASP A 36 18.16 -14.65 21.99
C ASP A 36 18.43 -13.82 20.74
N ALA A 37 17.41 -13.26 20.07
CA ALA A 37 17.61 -12.43 18.89
C ALA A 37 18.29 -11.10 19.27
N THR A 38 17.84 -10.45 20.35
CA THR A 38 18.48 -9.24 20.88
C THR A 38 19.89 -9.53 21.39
N ALA A 39 20.07 -10.62 22.15
CA ALA A 39 21.38 -11.04 22.63
C ALA A 39 22.32 -11.44 21.48
N PHE A 40 21.81 -12.06 20.41
CA PHE A 40 22.57 -12.40 19.21
C PHE A 40 23.03 -11.15 18.45
N LEU A 41 22.15 -10.15 18.27
CA LEU A 41 22.50 -8.88 17.65
C LEU A 41 23.56 -8.13 18.48
N GLN A 42 23.40 -8.05 19.79
CA GLN A 42 24.39 -7.45 20.70
C GLN A 42 25.73 -8.23 20.69
N HIS A 43 25.69 -9.57 20.70
CA HIS A 43 26.89 -10.41 20.65
C HIS A 43 27.66 -10.28 19.32
N LYS A 44 26.98 -9.96 18.22
CA LYS A 44 27.60 -9.62 16.93
C LYS A 44 28.23 -8.21 16.91
N GLY A 45 28.26 -7.51 18.04
CA GLY A 45 28.87 -6.19 18.18
C GLY A 45 28.05 -5.06 17.57
N TRP A 46 26.76 -5.29 17.32
CA TRP A 46 25.86 -4.27 16.80
C TRP A 46 25.25 -3.46 17.95
N ASN A 47 25.94 -2.39 18.32
CA ASN A 47 25.40 -1.31 19.15
C ASN A 47 24.58 -0.34 18.29
N ASP A 48 23.63 -0.88 17.53
CA ASP A 48 22.77 -0.08 16.66
C ASP A 48 21.57 0.45 17.48
N PRO A 49 21.31 1.76 17.55
CA PRO A 49 20.12 2.31 18.21
C PRO A 49 18.80 1.73 17.68
N HIS A 50 18.77 1.17 16.47
CA HIS A 50 17.62 0.47 15.90
C HIS A 50 17.34 -0.89 16.56
N ALA A 51 18.30 -1.54 17.21
CA ALA A 51 18.06 -2.81 17.92
C ALA A 51 17.13 -2.63 19.13
N GLU A 52 17.24 -1.52 19.84
CA GLU A 52 16.35 -1.15 20.94
C GLU A 52 14.93 -0.83 20.43
N ILE A 53 14.83 -0.20 19.26
CA ILE A 53 13.57 0.09 18.58
C ILE A 53 12.89 -1.19 18.11
N ILE A 54 13.65 -2.13 17.53
CA ILE A 54 13.16 -3.45 17.17
C ILE A 54 12.66 -4.17 18.42
N GLY A 55 13.45 -4.21 19.49
CA GLY A 55 13.04 -4.79 20.77
C GLY A 55 11.77 -4.15 21.36
N THR A 56 11.60 -2.84 21.20
CA THR A 56 10.42 -2.08 21.63
C THR A 56 9.21 -2.37 20.75
N LEU A 57 9.37 -2.41 19.43
CA LEU A 57 8.34 -2.82 18.47
C LEU A 57 7.85 -4.23 18.80
N PHE A 58 8.76 -5.16 19.12
CA PHE A 58 8.40 -6.51 19.53
C PHE A 58 7.71 -6.59 20.89
N LYS A 59 8.14 -5.79 21.88
CA LYS A 59 7.46 -5.72 23.18
C LYS A 59 6.03 -5.18 23.03
N SER A 60 5.84 -4.14 22.20
CA SER A 60 4.52 -3.63 21.84
C SER A 60 3.69 -4.66 21.06
N ALA A 61 4.34 -5.47 20.23
CA ALA A 61 3.73 -6.54 19.45
C ALA A 61 3.30 -7.77 20.27
N ARG A 62 3.76 -7.93 21.53
CA ARG A 62 3.20 -8.94 22.45
C ARG A 62 1.78 -8.59 22.91
N GLY A 63 1.38 -7.32 22.76
CA GLY A 63 -0.01 -6.91 22.99
C GLY A 63 -0.92 -7.47 21.90
N LYS A 64 -1.93 -8.27 22.30
CA LYS A 64 -3.06 -8.57 21.42
C LYS A 64 -3.74 -7.27 21.02
N PHE A 65 -4.16 -7.14 19.76
CA PHE A 65 -4.92 -5.98 19.30
C PHE A 65 -6.16 -5.77 20.19
N ASN A 66 -6.38 -4.55 20.67
CA ASN A 66 -7.45 -4.26 21.62
C ASN A 66 -8.79 -4.07 20.91
N CYS A 67 -9.50 -5.17 20.66
CA CYS A 67 -10.83 -5.15 20.05
C CYS A 67 -11.91 -4.48 20.90
N THR A 68 -11.67 -4.28 22.20
CA THR A 68 -12.60 -3.50 23.05
C THR A 68 -12.52 -2.02 22.70
N GLN A 69 -11.34 -1.51 22.36
CA GLN A 69 -11.16 -0.10 21.96
C GLN A 69 -11.49 0.14 20.48
N ARG A 70 -11.24 -0.84 19.60
CA ARG A 70 -11.47 -0.73 18.15
C ARG A 70 -12.19 -1.98 17.63
N PRO A 71 -13.47 -2.20 17.98
CA PRO A 71 -14.18 -3.44 17.65
C PRO A 71 -14.31 -3.66 16.14
N LEU A 72 -14.52 -2.60 15.36
CA LEU A 72 -14.69 -2.70 13.90
C LEU A 72 -13.42 -3.21 13.20
N MET A 73 -12.22 -2.86 13.67
CA MET A 73 -10.96 -3.40 13.12
C MET A 73 -10.79 -4.91 13.35
N CYS A 74 -11.56 -5.49 14.27
CA CYS A 74 -11.54 -6.91 14.55
C CYS A 74 -12.59 -7.70 13.77
N GLN A 75 -13.43 -7.05 12.96
CA GLN A 75 -14.40 -7.68 12.08
C GLN A 75 -13.81 -7.98 10.69
N ASP A 76 -14.51 -8.82 9.92
CA ASP A 76 -14.19 -9.04 8.52
C ASP A 76 -14.31 -7.73 7.71
N PRO A 77 -13.42 -7.49 6.72
CA PRO A 77 -12.31 -8.35 6.29
C PRO A 77 -10.98 -8.11 7.05
N ILE A 78 -10.94 -7.18 8.00
CA ILE A 78 -9.68 -6.68 8.61
C ILE A 78 -9.13 -7.66 9.66
N ASN A 79 -9.96 -8.20 10.56
CA ASN A 79 -9.58 -9.27 11.48
C ASN A 79 -8.33 -9.03 12.35
N CYS A 80 -8.14 -7.83 12.92
CA CYS A 80 -6.94 -7.53 13.72
C CYS A 80 -6.78 -8.37 14.99
N HIS A 81 -7.82 -9.06 15.46
CA HIS A 81 -7.71 -10.00 16.57
C HIS A 81 -6.80 -11.20 16.27
N GLN A 82 -6.59 -11.52 14.99
CA GLN A 82 -5.69 -12.59 14.53
C GLN A 82 -4.32 -12.06 14.07
N TYR A 83 -4.12 -10.74 14.09
CA TYR A 83 -2.83 -10.14 13.78
C TYR A 83 -1.83 -10.44 14.89
N ASN A 84 -0.59 -10.72 14.49
CA ASN A 84 0.56 -10.79 15.39
C ASN A 84 1.82 -10.40 14.61
N VAL A 85 2.89 -10.10 15.32
CA VAL A 85 4.15 -9.64 14.72
C VAL A 85 4.83 -10.67 13.82
N PHE A 86 4.61 -11.97 14.04
CA PHE A 86 5.14 -13.00 13.17
C PHE A 86 4.49 -12.94 11.78
N LYS A 87 3.18 -12.63 11.70
CA LYS A 87 2.52 -12.34 10.42
C LYS A 87 3.11 -11.11 9.73
N SER A 88 3.38 -10.03 10.47
CA SER A 88 4.05 -8.84 9.90
C SER A 88 5.44 -9.18 9.34
N ALA A 89 6.25 -9.93 10.09
CA ALA A 89 7.55 -10.39 9.63
C ALA A 89 7.45 -11.30 8.39
N GLN A 90 6.45 -12.18 8.36
CA GLN A 90 6.16 -13.01 7.19
C GLN A 90 5.76 -12.15 5.99
N TRP A 91 4.87 -11.18 6.14
CA TRP A 91 4.47 -10.29 5.06
C TRP A 91 5.65 -9.48 4.52
N TYR A 92 6.57 -9.03 5.38
CA TYR A 92 7.78 -8.34 4.93
C TYR A 92 8.71 -9.25 4.10
N ALA A 93 8.77 -10.54 4.43
CA ALA A 93 9.56 -11.52 3.68
C ALA A 93 8.87 -11.93 2.37
N ASP A 94 7.58 -12.18 2.41
CA ASP A 94 6.86 -12.88 1.35
C ASP A 94 6.01 -11.98 0.45
N GLY A 95 5.46 -10.90 0.99
CA GLY A 95 4.40 -10.11 0.35
C GLY A 95 3.19 -10.05 1.25
N VAL A 96 2.66 -8.84 1.46
CA VAL A 96 1.37 -8.64 2.12
C VAL A 96 0.26 -9.41 1.39
N ALA A 97 0.35 -9.46 0.06
CA ALA A 97 -0.62 -10.09 -0.84
C ALA A 97 -0.03 -11.32 -1.56
N ASN A 98 0.94 -12.03 -0.95
CA ASN A 98 1.60 -13.20 -1.56
C ASN A 98 0.63 -14.36 -1.90
N GLY A 99 -0.58 -14.37 -1.34
CA GLY A 99 -1.65 -15.31 -1.73
C GLY A 99 -2.31 -14.98 -3.07
N GLY A 100 -1.80 -13.99 -3.80
CA GLY A 100 -2.38 -13.48 -5.04
C GLY A 100 -3.54 -12.52 -4.82
N HIS A 101 -4.01 -12.32 -3.59
CA HIS A 101 -5.11 -11.43 -3.26
C HIS A 101 -4.68 -10.40 -2.24
N SER A 102 -5.38 -9.28 -2.23
CA SER A 102 -5.23 -8.23 -1.24
C SER A 102 -5.53 -8.74 0.18
N ASN A 103 -4.86 -8.13 1.16
CA ASN A 103 -4.87 -8.57 2.54
C ASN A 103 -5.16 -7.39 3.49
N PRO A 104 -6.45 -7.12 3.79
CA PRO A 104 -6.85 -6.07 4.72
C PRO A 104 -6.32 -6.23 6.14
N GLN A 105 -5.91 -7.42 6.56
CA GLN A 105 -5.30 -7.62 7.89
C GLN A 105 -3.95 -6.90 8.02
N ALA A 106 -3.29 -6.54 6.91
CA ALA A 106 -2.07 -5.73 6.97
C ALA A 106 -2.32 -4.28 7.42
N LEU A 107 -3.56 -3.80 7.41
CA LEU A 107 -3.94 -2.51 7.99
C LEU A 107 -3.76 -2.48 9.51
N CYS A 108 -3.74 -3.65 10.17
CA CYS A 108 -3.50 -3.76 11.61
C CYS A 108 -2.12 -3.29 12.05
N MET A 109 -1.14 -3.19 11.13
CA MET A 109 0.16 -2.60 11.42
C MET A 109 0.10 -1.08 11.65
N ASN A 110 -1.01 -0.45 11.27
CA ASN A 110 -1.15 1.00 11.12
C ASN A 110 -2.57 1.41 11.63
N PRO A 111 -2.87 1.28 12.94
CA PRO A 111 -4.24 1.43 13.45
C PRO A 111 -4.72 2.88 13.62
N TRP A 112 -3.87 3.88 13.44
CA TRP A 112 -4.24 5.30 13.50
C TRP A 112 -5.31 5.72 12.47
N SER A 113 -5.31 5.18 11.25
CA SER A 113 -6.36 5.39 10.23
C SER A 113 -7.49 4.35 10.30
N ALA A 114 -7.72 3.72 11.46
CA ALA A 114 -8.74 2.69 11.60
C ALA A 114 -10.13 3.19 11.20
N ASP A 115 -10.48 4.44 11.54
CA ASP A 115 -11.83 4.96 11.30
C ASP A 115 -12.11 5.03 9.79
N TYR A 116 -11.12 5.45 8.99
CA TYR A 116 -11.15 5.40 7.53
C TYR A 116 -11.31 3.96 7.01
N TYR A 117 -10.46 3.04 7.47
CA TYR A 117 -10.46 1.65 7.01
C TYR A 117 -11.76 0.94 7.34
N THR A 118 -12.28 1.09 8.57
CA THR A 118 -13.51 0.43 8.99
C THR A 118 -14.72 1.00 8.28
N LYS A 119 -14.74 2.32 8.07
CA LYS A 119 -15.85 2.96 7.33
C LYS A 119 -15.89 2.48 5.87
N CYS A 120 -14.74 2.38 5.22
CA CYS A 120 -14.70 1.86 3.85
C CYS A 120 -14.98 0.35 3.80
N LEU A 121 -14.25 -0.46 4.56
CA LEU A 121 -14.21 -1.91 4.37
C LEU A 121 -15.25 -2.69 5.17
N VAL A 122 -15.66 -2.21 6.34
CA VAL A 122 -16.58 -2.91 7.24
C VAL A 122 -17.99 -2.34 7.09
N GLU A 123 -18.15 -1.02 7.18
CA GLU A 123 -19.45 -0.35 6.99
C GLU A 123 -19.85 -0.26 5.51
N LYS A 124 -18.94 -0.54 4.56
CA LYS A 124 -19.16 -0.46 3.11
C LYS A 124 -19.59 0.93 2.63
N ASP A 125 -19.02 1.96 3.26
CA ASP A 125 -19.29 3.37 2.96
C ASP A 125 -18.00 4.09 2.51
N PRO A 126 -17.50 3.84 1.29
CA PRO A 126 -16.28 4.47 0.81
C PRO A 126 -16.41 5.99 0.63
N VAL A 127 -17.63 6.52 0.41
CA VAL A 127 -17.87 7.97 0.30
C VAL A 127 -17.80 8.63 1.68
N GLY A 128 -18.44 8.06 2.70
CA GLY A 128 -18.29 8.55 4.06
C GLY A 128 -16.85 8.40 4.57
N ALA A 129 -16.15 7.33 4.21
CA ALA A 129 -14.74 7.16 4.51
C ALA A 129 -13.88 8.25 3.85
N ALA A 130 -14.14 8.59 2.59
CA ALA A 130 -13.46 9.66 1.87
C ALA A 130 -13.57 11.01 2.59
N HIS A 131 -14.79 11.42 2.96
CA HIS A 131 -15.00 12.67 3.67
C HIS A 131 -14.38 12.66 5.07
N LEU A 132 -14.47 11.53 5.78
CA LEU A 132 -13.85 11.36 7.08
C LEU A 132 -12.32 11.55 7.01
N GLU A 133 -11.63 10.82 6.14
CA GLU A 133 -10.17 10.90 6.02
C GLU A 133 -9.71 12.30 5.59
N TYR A 134 -10.47 12.96 4.72
CA TYR A 134 -10.19 14.34 4.31
C TYR A 134 -10.26 15.31 5.49
N GLU A 135 -11.34 15.27 6.27
CA GLU A 135 -11.51 16.18 7.42
C GLU A 135 -10.50 15.86 8.53
N GLU A 136 -10.15 14.59 8.73
CA GLU A 136 -9.08 14.21 9.66
C GLU A 136 -7.70 14.71 9.22
N THR A 137 -7.42 14.64 7.93
CA THR A 137 -6.19 15.17 7.33
C THR A 137 -6.13 16.68 7.46
N LYS A 138 -7.20 17.38 7.09
CA LYS A 138 -7.34 18.83 7.17
C LYS A 138 -7.25 19.36 8.60
N SER A 139 -7.77 18.62 9.58
CA SER A 139 -7.67 18.99 11.01
C SER A 139 -6.31 18.69 11.63
N GLY A 140 -5.39 18.04 10.90
CA GLY A 140 -4.08 17.68 11.41
C GLY A 140 -4.10 16.52 12.41
N LYS A 141 -5.19 15.73 12.44
CA LYS A 141 -5.29 14.52 13.30
C LYS A 141 -4.12 13.57 13.07
N HIS A 142 -3.60 13.55 11.84
CA HIS A 142 -2.51 12.71 11.36
C HIS A 142 -1.25 13.51 10.97
N GLY A 143 -1.01 14.69 11.56
CA GLY A 143 0.25 15.42 11.47
C GLY A 143 0.10 16.82 10.88
N HIS A 144 1.11 17.28 10.15
CA HIS A 144 1.06 18.58 9.47
C HIS A 144 0.04 18.53 8.33
N ALA A 145 -1.15 19.10 8.57
CA ALA A 145 -2.28 19.06 7.65
C ALA A 145 -1.90 19.52 6.23
N GLU A 146 -1.18 20.64 6.12
CA GLU A 146 -0.76 21.20 4.83
C GLU A 146 0.10 20.22 4.02
N HIS A 147 1.06 19.55 4.65
CA HIS A 147 1.93 18.59 3.95
C HIS A 147 1.15 17.35 3.51
N LYS A 148 0.29 16.83 4.40
CA LYS A 148 -0.48 15.61 4.10
C LYS A 148 -1.50 15.85 2.99
N LEU A 149 -2.17 17.00 2.98
CA LEU A 149 -3.08 17.40 1.90
C LEU A 149 -2.36 17.46 0.54
N GLU A 150 -1.16 18.02 0.49
CA GLU A 150 -0.36 18.13 -0.74
C GLU A 150 0.14 16.76 -1.24
N VAL A 151 0.57 15.89 -0.32
CA VAL A 151 0.96 14.51 -0.63
C VAL A 151 -0.24 13.72 -1.16
N ASP A 152 -1.35 13.67 -0.45
CA ASP A 152 -2.56 12.94 -0.85
C ASP A 152 -3.06 13.43 -2.23
N ALA A 153 -3.17 14.75 -2.41
CA ALA A 153 -3.56 15.33 -3.69
C ALA A 153 -2.61 14.89 -4.81
N SER A 154 -1.30 15.03 -4.62
CA SER A 154 -0.34 14.64 -5.65
C SER A 154 -0.45 13.15 -6.03
N ILE A 155 -0.70 12.25 -5.08
CA ILE A 155 -0.95 10.82 -5.33
C ILE A 155 -2.19 10.66 -6.22
N CYS A 156 -3.30 11.33 -5.87
CA CYS A 156 -4.55 11.26 -6.63
C CYS A 156 -4.37 11.58 -8.13
N PHE A 157 -3.58 12.62 -8.44
CA PHE A 157 -3.36 13.05 -9.82
C PHE A 157 -2.26 12.25 -10.53
N LEU A 158 -1.12 12.01 -9.87
CA LEU A 158 0.02 11.28 -10.45
C LEU A 158 -0.32 9.81 -10.74
N GLU A 159 -1.14 9.19 -9.89
CA GLU A 159 -1.64 7.83 -10.09
C GLU A 159 -3.00 7.81 -10.77
N GLY A 160 -3.45 8.91 -11.39
CA GLY A 160 -4.63 8.89 -12.24
C GLY A 160 -5.93 8.43 -11.56
N LEU A 161 -6.01 8.52 -10.23
CA LEU A 161 -7.15 8.05 -9.44
C LEU A 161 -8.40 8.89 -9.76
N CYS A 162 -8.21 10.16 -10.11
CA CYS A 162 -9.28 11.05 -10.57
C CYS A 162 -10.00 10.58 -11.85
N THR A 163 -9.37 9.73 -12.67
CA THR A 163 -9.93 9.28 -13.97
C THR A 163 -10.13 7.77 -14.05
N GLU A 164 -10.00 7.07 -12.92
CA GLU A 164 -10.25 5.63 -12.85
C GLU A 164 -11.75 5.37 -12.74
N ASP A 165 -12.46 5.31 -13.86
CA ASP A 165 -13.93 5.22 -13.94
C ASP A 165 -14.51 3.86 -13.55
N ARG A 166 -13.70 2.79 -13.63
CA ARG A 166 -14.09 1.42 -13.26
C ARG A 166 -14.37 1.26 -11.77
N ILE A 167 -13.78 2.12 -10.94
CA ILE A 167 -14.00 2.14 -9.50
C ILE A 167 -14.96 3.26 -9.12
N ASN A 168 -16.01 2.91 -8.38
CA ASN A 168 -17.00 3.82 -7.83
C ASN A 168 -17.41 3.40 -6.41
N ALA A 169 -18.42 4.05 -5.83
CA ALA A 169 -18.83 3.84 -4.45
C ALA A 169 -19.38 2.42 -4.15
N SER A 170 -19.81 1.66 -5.16
CA SER A 170 -20.26 0.27 -5.00
C SER A 170 -19.19 -0.77 -5.35
N SER A 171 -18.01 -0.34 -5.82
CA SER A 171 -16.93 -1.24 -6.16
C SER A 171 -16.43 -2.00 -4.94
N SER A 172 -16.15 -3.27 -5.15
CA SER A 172 -15.58 -4.17 -4.17
C SER A 172 -14.05 -4.14 -4.20
N MET A 173 -13.45 -4.82 -3.22
CA MET A 173 -12.01 -5.07 -3.20
C MET A 173 -11.55 -5.90 -4.42
N LEU A 174 -12.38 -6.85 -4.90
CA LEU A 174 -12.07 -7.66 -6.08
C LEU A 174 -12.08 -6.84 -7.37
N ASP A 175 -12.99 -5.87 -7.50
CA ASP A 175 -12.99 -4.92 -8.62
C ASP A 175 -11.69 -4.09 -8.61
N ALA A 176 -11.24 -3.67 -7.43
CA ALA A 176 -9.96 -2.99 -7.25
C ALA A 176 -8.76 -3.88 -7.63
N GLU A 177 -8.75 -5.17 -7.27
CA GLU A 177 -7.68 -6.10 -7.65
C GLU A 177 -7.55 -6.24 -9.17
N ALA A 178 -8.66 -6.30 -9.92
CA ALA A 178 -8.64 -6.34 -11.37
C ALA A 178 -8.00 -5.08 -11.98
N VAL A 179 -8.32 -3.91 -11.41
CA VAL A 179 -7.68 -2.64 -11.80
C VAL A 179 -6.19 -2.64 -11.44
N CYS A 180 -5.83 -3.14 -10.26
CA CYS A 180 -4.44 -3.25 -9.82
C CYS A 180 -3.60 -4.18 -10.71
N ASP A 181 -4.15 -5.30 -11.14
CA ASP A 181 -3.49 -6.24 -12.06
C ASP A 181 -3.14 -5.59 -13.39
N GLU A 182 -4.10 -4.88 -13.99
CA GLU A 182 -3.87 -4.20 -15.26
C GLU A 182 -2.86 -3.07 -15.13
N ARG A 183 -2.97 -2.28 -14.05
CA ARG A 183 -2.17 -1.07 -13.87
C ARG A 183 -0.75 -1.35 -13.44
N TYR A 184 -0.56 -2.36 -12.59
CA TYR A 184 0.68 -2.57 -11.87
C TYR A 184 1.31 -3.93 -12.10
N ASP A 185 0.60 -4.88 -12.70
CA ASP A 185 0.95 -6.32 -12.73
C ASP A 185 0.81 -6.98 -11.35
N ARG A 186 0.14 -8.15 -11.31
CA ARG A 186 -0.17 -8.88 -10.07
C ARG A 186 1.09 -9.22 -9.29
N GLU A 187 2.11 -9.68 -10.00
CA GLU A 187 3.39 -10.05 -9.38
C GLU A 187 4.11 -8.87 -8.73
N ARG A 188 3.84 -7.64 -9.17
CA ARG A 188 4.48 -6.44 -8.63
C ARG A 188 3.73 -5.93 -7.41
N TRP A 189 2.41 -5.78 -7.49
CA TRP A 189 1.66 -5.27 -6.35
C TRP A 189 1.54 -6.32 -5.24
N ALA A 190 1.43 -7.62 -5.53
CA ALA A 190 1.31 -8.65 -4.50
C ALA A 190 2.48 -8.69 -3.49
N VAL A 191 3.66 -8.24 -3.92
CA VAL A 191 4.88 -8.21 -3.12
C VAL A 191 5.28 -6.80 -2.67
N ALA A 192 4.39 -5.79 -2.77
CA ALA A 192 4.69 -4.46 -2.26
C ALA A 192 5.08 -4.51 -0.77
N ASP A 193 5.90 -3.55 -0.34
CA ASP A 193 6.44 -3.45 1.03
C ASP A 193 7.33 -4.64 1.46
N THR A 194 7.94 -5.36 0.51
CA THR A 194 8.86 -6.49 0.79
C THR A 194 10.30 -6.26 0.35
N LEU A 195 11.20 -7.09 0.87
CA LEU A 195 12.55 -7.26 0.34
C LEU A 195 12.58 -7.78 -1.11
N LYS A 196 11.54 -8.51 -1.54
CA LYS A 196 11.45 -9.04 -2.92
C LYS A 196 11.11 -7.92 -3.92
N ALA A 197 10.30 -6.94 -3.52
CA ALA A 197 9.95 -5.79 -4.36
C ALA A 197 11.18 -4.99 -4.77
N GLU A 198 12.14 -4.77 -3.85
CA GLU A 198 13.36 -3.98 -4.12
C GLU A 198 14.14 -4.47 -5.34
N LYS A 199 14.23 -5.79 -5.53
CA LYS A 199 14.97 -6.39 -6.64
C LYS A 199 14.27 -6.18 -7.98
N ARG A 200 12.94 -6.05 -7.96
CA ARG A 200 12.09 -5.95 -9.15
C ARG A 200 11.75 -4.50 -9.48
N ASP A 201 11.67 -3.64 -8.48
CA ASP A 201 11.15 -2.29 -8.60
C ASP A 201 11.97 -1.28 -7.80
N ARG A 202 12.74 -0.48 -8.54
CA ARG A 202 13.55 0.59 -7.97
C ARG A 202 12.71 1.73 -7.37
N THR A 203 11.41 1.84 -7.68
CA THR A 203 10.57 2.86 -7.04
C THR A 203 10.31 2.55 -5.57
N MET A 204 10.34 1.27 -5.19
CA MET A 204 10.15 0.84 -3.79
C MET A 204 11.39 1.08 -2.91
N THR A 205 12.59 1.16 -3.50
CA THR A 205 13.84 1.48 -2.77
C THR A 205 13.84 2.87 -2.15
N ASN A 206 13.04 3.80 -2.69
CA ASN A 206 13.02 5.22 -2.30
C ASN A 206 11.96 5.54 -1.25
N LEU A 207 11.16 4.56 -0.78
CA LEU A 207 10.29 4.80 0.37
C LEU A 207 11.09 5.12 1.64
N GLY A 208 12.33 4.64 1.72
CA GLY A 208 13.20 4.74 2.89
C GLY A 208 13.73 6.14 3.22
N THR A 209 13.45 7.17 2.40
CA THR A 209 13.72 8.57 2.74
C THR A 209 12.42 9.31 3.08
N LEU A 210 11.59 8.72 3.96
CA LEU A 210 10.36 9.34 4.47
C LEU A 210 10.54 10.80 4.95
N THR A 211 11.75 11.15 5.38
CA THR A 211 12.14 12.53 5.72
C THR A 211 11.91 13.54 4.57
N GLU A 212 11.99 13.09 3.31
CA GLU A 212 11.66 13.93 2.14
C GLU A 212 10.15 14.10 1.96
N PHE A 213 9.34 13.11 2.35
CA PHE A 213 7.88 13.19 2.25
C PHE A 213 7.27 14.04 3.37
N GLU A 214 7.77 13.88 4.61
CA GLU A 214 7.27 14.60 5.79
C GLU A 214 7.42 16.12 5.68
N ASN A 215 8.34 16.60 4.85
CA ASN A 215 8.61 18.02 4.64
C ASN A 215 8.18 18.51 3.24
N SER A 216 7.49 17.67 2.45
CA SER A 216 7.08 18.09 1.11
C SER A 216 5.82 18.95 1.16
N VAL A 217 6.00 20.24 1.44
CA VAL A 217 4.98 21.30 1.24
C VAL A 217 4.51 21.40 -0.22
N GLU A 218 5.25 20.79 -1.15
CA GLU A 218 4.93 20.81 -2.59
C GLU A 218 4.28 19.51 -3.09
N GLY A 219 4.03 18.54 -2.21
CA GLY A 219 3.52 17.22 -2.59
C GLY A 219 4.57 16.39 -3.35
N LEU A 220 4.11 15.30 -3.98
CA LEU A 220 4.96 14.43 -4.78
C LEU A 220 5.10 14.98 -6.20
N ARG A 221 6.27 14.78 -6.81
CA ARG A 221 6.61 15.35 -8.12
C ARG A 221 6.58 14.33 -9.25
N SER A 222 6.50 13.04 -8.93
CA SER A 222 6.56 11.98 -9.95
C SER A 222 5.91 10.67 -9.51
N ARG A 223 5.54 9.86 -10.51
CA ARG A 223 5.06 8.48 -10.27
C ARG A 223 6.06 7.60 -9.55
N ALA A 224 7.36 7.84 -9.72
CA ALA A 224 8.37 7.10 -8.96
C ALA A 224 8.24 7.30 -7.44
N GLN A 225 7.66 8.42 -7.00
CA GLN A 225 7.37 8.71 -5.60
C GLN A 225 5.96 8.24 -5.19
N SER A 226 4.95 8.39 -6.04
CA SER A 226 3.55 8.05 -5.70
C SER A 226 3.17 6.59 -5.90
N THR A 227 3.80 5.88 -6.85
CA THR A 227 3.43 4.50 -7.21
C THR A 227 3.55 3.54 -6.03
N PRO A 228 4.58 3.63 -5.16
CA PRO A 228 4.65 2.78 -3.97
C PRO A 228 3.39 2.84 -3.09
N PHE A 229 2.81 4.02 -2.88
CA PHE A 229 1.56 4.15 -2.12
C PHE A 229 0.41 3.39 -2.78
N SER A 230 0.25 3.50 -4.09
CA SER A 230 -0.76 2.74 -4.83
C SER A 230 -0.55 1.22 -4.79
N LEU A 231 0.70 0.75 -4.88
CA LEU A 231 1.04 -0.67 -4.76
C LEU A 231 0.68 -1.21 -3.36
N THR A 232 1.01 -0.44 -2.32
CA THR A 232 0.63 -0.74 -0.94
C THR A 232 -0.89 -0.77 -0.77
N SER A 233 -1.61 0.19 -1.37
CA SER A 233 -3.07 0.23 -1.34
C SER A 233 -3.72 -0.98 -2.03
N CYS A 234 -3.17 -1.41 -3.18
CA CYS A 234 -3.58 -2.66 -3.83
C CYS A 234 -3.34 -3.86 -2.91
N SER A 235 -2.14 -3.96 -2.33
CA SER A 235 -1.75 -5.07 -1.45
C SER A 235 -2.63 -5.18 -0.21
N LYS A 236 -2.97 -4.04 0.39
CA LYS A 236 -3.77 -3.97 1.62
C LYS A 236 -5.28 -3.97 1.36
N GLY A 237 -5.70 -3.94 0.09
CA GLY A 237 -7.12 -4.02 -0.28
C GLY A 237 -7.90 -2.72 -0.12
N ILE A 238 -7.22 -1.58 -0.06
CA ILE A 238 -7.84 -0.25 0.11
C ILE A 238 -7.81 0.60 -1.16
N PHE A 239 -7.30 0.08 -2.28
CA PHE A 239 -7.20 0.84 -3.53
C PHE A 239 -8.55 1.45 -3.98
N HIS A 240 -9.66 0.71 -3.84
CA HIS A 240 -10.98 1.24 -4.16
C HIS A 240 -11.41 2.39 -3.23
N CYS A 241 -11.08 2.29 -1.94
CA CYS A 241 -11.29 3.36 -0.97
C CYS A 241 -10.51 4.62 -1.37
N ASP A 242 -9.26 4.48 -1.81
CA ASP A 242 -8.41 5.60 -2.21
C ASP A 242 -8.90 6.28 -3.49
N VAL A 243 -9.39 5.50 -4.47
CA VAL A 243 -9.97 6.08 -5.68
C VAL A 243 -11.22 6.91 -5.34
N VAL A 244 -12.11 6.38 -4.50
CA VAL A 244 -13.30 7.12 -4.05
C VAL A 244 -12.89 8.34 -3.22
N TYR A 245 -11.90 8.20 -2.33
CA TYR A 245 -11.32 9.30 -1.55
C TYR A 245 -10.88 10.44 -2.45
N CYS A 246 -10.05 10.16 -3.45
CA CYS A 246 -9.59 11.15 -4.41
C CYS A 246 -10.75 11.82 -5.16
N LYS A 247 -11.68 11.02 -5.70
CA LYS A 247 -12.82 11.51 -6.49
C LYS A 247 -13.75 12.40 -5.67
N GLU A 248 -13.98 12.08 -4.41
CA GLU A 248 -14.87 12.84 -3.54
C GLU A 248 -14.24 14.11 -2.96
N THR A 249 -12.92 14.26 -3.07
CA THR A 249 -12.15 15.34 -2.44
C THR A 249 -11.31 16.10 -3.47
N TYR A 250 -10.01 15.81 -3.56
CA TYR A 250 -9.01 16.55 -4.33
C TYR A 250 -9.37 16.71 -5.80
N CYS A 251 -9.99 15.71 -6.43
CA CYS A 251 -10.34 15.75 -7.85
C CYS A 251 -11.43 16.79 -8.18
N LYS A 252 -12.15 17.31 -7.17
CA LYS A 252 -13.19 18.35 -7.32
C LYS A 252 -12.68 19.76 -6.96
N MET A 253 -11.45 19.88 -6.47
CA MET A 253 -10.90 21.15 -5.97
C MET A 253 -10.03 21.82 -7.04
N SER A 254 -10.42 23.03 -7.47
CA SER A 254 -9.72 23.75 -8.55
C SER A 254 -8.23 23.95 -8.27
N TYR A 255 -7.86 24.28 -7.01
CA TYR A 255 -6.45 24.42 -6.60
C TYR A 255 -5.59 23.20 -6.97
N TYR A 256 -6.04 21.99 -6.64
CA TYR A 256 -5.28 20.76 -6.91
C TYR A 256 -5.35 20.34 -8.37
N GLN A 257 -6.47 20.62 -9.06
CA GLN A 257 -6.58 20.44 -10.50
C GLN A 257 -5.57 21.32 -11.25
N ASP A 258 -5.44 22.58 -10.87
CA ASP A 258 -4.49 23.52 -11.49
C ASP A 258 -3.04 23.12 -11.20
N LYS A 259 -2.75 22.74 -9.95
CA LYS A 259 -1.39 22.37 -9.51
C LYS A 259 -0.92 21.02 -10.07
N TYR A 260 -1.74 19.98 -9.97
CA TYR A 260 -1.35 18.59 -10.28
C TYR A 260 -1.99 18.03 -11.55
N GLY A 261 -2.89 18.75 -12.21
CA GLY A 261 -3.60 18.29 -13.41
C GLY A 261 -2.68 17.89 -14.58
N SER A 262 -1.49 18.48 -14.68
CA SER A 262 -0.48 18.06 -15.66
C SER A 262 0.03 16.62 -15.43
N GLY A 263 0.12 16.19 -14.16
CA GLY A 263 0.44 14.83 -13.77
C GLY A 263 -0.59 13.82 -14.28
N LEU A 264 -1.87 14.20 -14.25
CA LEU A 264 -2.96 13.38 -14.77
C LEU A 264 -2.89 13.22 -16.30
N GLN A 265 -2.54 14.27 -17.04
CA GLN A 265 -2.35 14.17 -18.49
C GLN A 265 -1.18 13.24 -18.85
N LYS A 266 -0.08 13.35 -18.11
CA LYS A 266 1.05 12.44 -18.25
C LYS A 266 0.66 10.99 -17.96
N TYR A 267 -0.11 10.77 -16.89
CA TYR A 267 -0.63 9.44 -16.54
C TYR A 267 -1.45 8.84 -17.69
N LYS A 268 -2.38 9.62 -18.29
CA LYS A 268 -3.20 9.17 -19.43
C LYS A 268 -2.35 8.77 -20.63
N ALA A 269 -1.39 9.61 -21.01
CA ALA A 269 -0.48 9.31 -22.11
C ALA A 269 0.34 8.04 -21.86
N ASP A 270 0.81 7.83 -20.62
CA ASP A 270 1.53 6.62 -20.25
C ASP A 270 0.61 5.38 -20.24
N ALA A 271 -0.65 5.52 -19.84
CA ALA A 271 -1.63 4.44 -19.87
C ALA A 271 -1.96 3.99 -21.30
N GLU A 272 -2.17 4.94 -22.21
CA GLU A 272 -2.41 4.65 -23.62
C GLU A 272 -1.23 3.92 -24.25
N LYS A 273 0.02 4.35 -23.96
CA LYS A 273 1.22 3.66 -24.42
C LYS A 273 1.31 2.22 -23.90
N ARG A 274 0.96 1.97 -22.64
CA ARG A 274 0.93 0.61 -22.07
C ARG A 274 -0.10 -0.27 -22.78
N GLU A 275 -1.28 0.28 -23.05
CA GLU A 275 -2.33 -0.45 -23.76
C GLU A 275 -1.92 -0.78 -25.20
N GLN A 276 -1.36 0.19 -25.93
CA GLN A 276 -0.81 -0.04 -27.27
C GLN A 276 0.28 -1.12 -27.27
N ALA A 277 1.18 -1.12 -26.29
CA ALA A 277 2.20 -2.15 -26.13
C ALA A 277 1.59 -3.54 -25.82
N ARG A 278 0.53 -3.60 -25.01
CA ARG A 278 -0.21 -4.84 -24.71
C ARG A 278 -0.87 -5.41 -25.97
N LEU A 279 -1.58 -4.58 -26.73
CA LEU A 279 -2.21 -4.97 -27.99
C LEU A 279 -1.19 -5.43 -29.04
N ALA A 280 -0.02 -4.80 -29.10
CA ALA A 280 1.06 -5.22 -29.98
C ALA A 280 1.59 -6.63 -29.63
N LYS A 281 1.74 -6.96 -28.33
CA LYS A 281 2.14 -8.31 -27.89
C LYS A 281 1.13 -9.37 -28.28
N ILE A 282 -0.17 -9.09 -28.14
CA ILE A 282 -1.25 -10.03 -28.51
C ILE A 282 -1.19 -10.34 -30.01
N LYS A 283 -1.01 -9.33 -30.87
CA LYS A 283 -0.90 -9.53 -32.32
C LYS A 283 0.27 -10.43 -32.73
N VAL A 284 1.37 -10.42 -31.97
CA VAL A 284 2.53 -11.28 -32.24
C VAL A 284 2.31 -12.71 -31.75
N SER A 285 1.56 -12.91 -30.67
CA SER A 285 1.33 -14.24 -30.08
C SER A 285 0.23 -15.06 -30.76
N THR A 286 -0.61 -14.45 -31.60
CA THR A 286 -1.65 -15.17 -32.32
C THR A 286 -1.04 -15.69 -33.64
N PRO A 287 -0.63 -16.97 -33.75
CA PRO A 287 -0.23 -17.52 -35.05
C PRO A 287 -1.39 -17.30 -36.01
N MET A 288 -1.11 -16.77 -37.20
CA MET A 288 -2.13 -16.72 -38.24
C MET A 288 -2.69 -18.14 -38.39
N PRO A 289 -4.02 -18.34 -38.33
CA PRO A 289 -4.60 -19.65 -38.55
C PRO A 289 -4.02 -20.18 -39.85
N ASN A 290 -3.43 -21.38 -39.79
CA ASN A 290 -2.80 -22.01 -40.93
C ASN A 290 -3.81 -22.02 -42.06
N ALA A 291 -3.57 -21.26 -43.13
CA ALA A 291 -4.50 -21.15 -44.26
C ALA A 291 -4.85 -22.53 -44.84
N ALA A 292 -3.96 -23.52 -44.64
CA ALA A 292 -4.15 -24.92 -45.00
C ALA A 292 -5.29 -25.66 -44.25
N LEU A 293 -5.82 -25.14 -43.14
CA LEU A 293 -6.93 -25.80 -42.40
C LEU A 293 -8.32 -25.30 -42.83
N ILE A 294 -8.41 -24.25 -43.64
CA ILE A 294 -9.69 -23.69 -44.10
C ILE A 294 -10.19 -24.44 -45.35
N ASP A 295 -9.30 -24.96 -46.18
CA ASP A 295 -9.67 -25.69 -47.41
C ASP A 295 -10.30 -27.07 -47.12
N ASP A 296 -10.05 -27.68 -45.95
CA ASP A 296 -10.67 -28.97 -45.56
C ASP A 296 -12.08 -28.80 -44.95
N LEU A 297 -12.45 -27.59 -44.51
CA LEU A 297 -13.78 -27.30 -43.95
C LEU A 297 -14.73 -26.69 -44.99
N LEU A 298 -14.19 -26.22 -46.11
CA LEU A 298 -14.92 -25.75 -47.28
C LEU A 298 -14.77 -26.79 -48.39
N GLY A 299 -15.28 -28.01 -48.13
CA GLY A 299 -15.42 -29.01 -49.18
C GLY A 299 -16.25 -28.50 -50.37
N PRO A 300 -16.08 -29.09 -51.56
CA PRO A 300 -16.61 -28.62 -52.84
C PRO A 300 -18.14 -28.58 -52.93
#